data_AF-A0A921MZ32-F1
#
_entry.id   AF-A0A921MZ32-F1
#
_cell.length_a   1.000
_cell.length_b   1.000
_cell.length_c   1.000
_cell.angle_alpha   90.00
_cell.angle_beta   90.00
_cell.angle_gamma   90.00
#
_symmetry.space_group_name_H-M   'P 1'
#
loop_
_entity.id
_entity.type
_entity.pdbx_description
1 polymer ?
#
loop_
_entity_poly.entity_id
_entity_poly.type
_entity_poly.pdbx_seq_one_letter_code
_entity_poly.pdbx_strand_id
1 'polypeptide(L)'
;MSKEYSTNHTDQLYNRFLNLALNRFTWNNLPEGITSRKIEEMLIKNGRVMFFKDNGVFITLPAFGTGMYDIYNEPIYYNVVGNNFNKTLDRDKGVIIRNNATATNDHDDLLLFAERINDVEQTMDINLNSQKTPYVILCDEKERLTFKNILNQVQKFKYAIFGSKGLKINNIDVLQTKADFLLDKLQDTKNSYMNELLTFLGINNSNTDKKERLLVDEVNSNN
;
A
#
# COMPACT_ATOMS: atom_id res chain seq x y z
N MET A 1 6.23 -7.73 -23.30
CA MET A 1 5.18 -8.21 -22.38
C MET A 1 5.18 -7.30 -21.16
N SER A 2 4.45 -6.19 -21.26
CA SER A 2 4.16 -5.31 -20.13
C SER A 2 3.20 -6.06 -19.23
N LYS A 3 3.66 -6.36 -18.03
CA LYS A 3 2.88 -7.04 -17.02
C LYS A 3 1.79 -6.06 -16.54
N GLU A 4 0.53 -6.40 -16.83
CA GLU A 4 -0.72 -5.71 -16.46
C GLU A 4 -0.95 -5.78 -14.92
N TYR A 5 0.00 -5.25 -14.14
CA TYR A 5 0.09 -5.48 -12.68
C TYR A 5 -0.43 -4.30 -11.85
N SER A 6 -0.66 -3.11 -12.45
CA SER A 6 -0.91 -1.90 -11.65
C SER A 6 -2.23 -1.96 -10.89
N THR A 7 -3.32 -2.43 -11.51
CA THR A 7 -4.64 -2.50 -10.84
C THR A 7 -4.67 -3.56 -9.74
N ASN A 8 -4.12 -4.76 -10.01
CA ASN A 8 -4.19 -5.87 -9.04
C ASN A 8 -3.35 -5.59 -7.78
N HIS A 9 -2.18 -4.95 -7.93
CA HIS A 9 -1.31 -4.70 -6.77
C HIS A 9 -1.83 -3.59 -5.85
N THR A 10 -2.34 -2.50 -6.41
CA THR A 10 -3.02 -1.46 -5.61
C THR A 10 -4.17 -2.05 -4.82
N ASP A 11 -5.00 -2.90 -5.43
CA ASP A 11 -6.11 -3.57 -4.74
C ASP A 11 -5.62 -4.46 -3.59
N GLN A 12 -4.51 -5.17 -3.76
CA GLN A 12 -3.91 -5.99 -2.70
C GLN A 12 -3.43 -5.12 -1.53
N LEU A 13 -2.76 -4.00 -1.81
CA LEU A 13 -2.32 -3.05 -0.78
C LEU A 13 -3.51 -2.42 -0.07
N TYR A 14 -4.51 -1.94 -0.81
CA TYR A 14 -5.75 -1.40 -0.27
C TYR A 14 -6.43 -2.41 0.67
N ASN A 15 -6.58 -3.67 0.25
CA ASN A 15 -7.19 -4.70 1.09
C ASN A 15 -6.39 -4.96 2.38
N ARG A 16 -5.05 -4.90 2.32
CA ARG A 16 -4.21 -4.99 3.53
C ARG A 16 -4.46 -3.82 4.47
N PHE A 17 -4.54 -2.60 3.95
CA PHE A 17 -4.76 -1.40 4.75
C PHE A 17 -6.18 -1.32 5.32
N LEU A 18 -7.18 -1.75 4.54
CA LEU A 18 -8.56 -1.90 5.01
C LEU A 18 -8.64 -2.89 6.17
N ASN A 19 -7.93 -4.02 6.10
CA ASN A 19 -7.88 -4.98 7.21
C ASN A 19 -7.24 -4.35 8.47
N LEU A 20 -6.21 -3.52 8.33
CA LEU A 20 -5.66 -2.78 9.49
C LEU A 20 -6.71 -1.82 10.07
N ALA A 21 -7.38 -1.05 9.22
CA ALA A 21 -8.40 -0.08 9.63
C ALA A 21 -9.59 -0.74 10.34
N LEU A 22 -10.07 -1.89 9.84
CA LEU A 22 -11.18 -2.66 10.41
C LEU A 22 -10.89 -3.23 11.81
N ASN A 23 -9.61 -3.43 12.15
CA ASN A 23 -9.21 -4.02 13.43
C ASN A 23 -8.87 -2.97 14.51
N ARG A 24 -9.10 -1.68 14.24
CA ARG A 24 -8.85 -0.60 15.22
C ARG A 24 -9.85 -0.57 16.37
N PHE A 25 -11.10 -0.97 16.11
CA PHE A 25 -12.19 -0.90 17.08
C PHE A 25 -12.91 -2.23 17.22
N THR A 26 -13.45 -2.47 18.42
CA THR A 26 -14.30 -3.63 18.72
C THR A 26 -15.53 -3.17 19.48
N TRP A 27 -16.70 -3.50 18.94
CA TRP A 27 -17.99 -3.21 19.55
C TRP A 27 -18.46 -4.41 20.37
N ASN A 28 -18.76 -4.18 21.65
CA ASN A 28 -19.24 -5.20 22.57
C ASN A 28 -20.74 -5.04 22.82
N ASN A 29 -21.41 -6.12 23.23
CA ASN A 29 -22.83 -6.14 23.57
C ASN A 29 -23.76 -5.66 22.43
N LEU A 30 -23.42 -6.02 21.19
CA LEU A 30 -24.24 -5.70 20.02
C LEU A 30 -25.52 -6.56 19.98
N PRO A 31 -26.63 -6.01 19.46
CA PRO A 31 -27.83 -6.80 19.18
C PRO A 31 -27.57 -7.94 18.19
N GLU A 32 -28.41 -8.98 18.26
CA GLU A 32 -28.34 -10.12 17.35
C GLU A 32 -28.38 -9.67 15.87
N GLY A 33 -27.51 -10.26 15.04
CA GLY A 33 -27.41 -9.96 13.61
C GLY A 33 -26.50 -8.79 13.23
N ILE A 34 -26.09 -7.96 14.20
CA ILE A 34 -25.15 -6.86 13.99
C ILE A 34 -23.76 -7.28 14.44
N THR A 35 -22.74 -7.07 13.60
CA THR A 35 -21.35 -7.42 13.93
C THR A 35 -20.45 -6.19 13.89
N SER A 36 -19.48 -6.14 14.81
CA SER A 36 -18.45 -5.10 14.88
C SER A 36 -17.81 -4.84 13.51
N ARG A 37 -17.38 -5.92 12.83
CA ARG A 37 -16.76 -5.85 11.50
C ARG A 37 -17.63 -5.14 10.46
N LYS A 38 -18.94 -5.41 10.44
CA LYS A 38 -19.85 -4.80 9.45
C LYS A 38 -20.07 -3.32 9.73
N ILE A 39 -20.21 -2.92 11.00
CA ILE A 39 -20.33 -1.50 11.38
C ILE A 39 -19.09 -0.74 10.91
N GLU A 40 -17.90 -1.22 11.28
CA GLU A 40 -16.62 -0.61 10.90
C GLU A 40 -16.45 -0.56 9.38
N GLU A 41 -16.78 -1.64 8.66
CA GLU A 41 -16.71 -1.65 7.20
C GLU A 41 -17.59 -0.58 6.55
N MET A 42 -18.81 -0.38 7.07
CA MET A 42 -19.72 0.64 6.55
C MET A 42 -19.27 2.06 6.92
N LEU A 43 -18.72 2.26 8.12
CA LEU A 43 -18.14 3.54 8.55
C LEU A 43 -16.94 3.91 7.69
N ILE A 44 -15.98 3.02 7.52
CA ILE A 44 -14.78 3.24 6.70
C ILE A 44 -15.15 3.57 5.25
N LYS A 45 -16.17 2.91 4.67
CA LYS A 45 -16.56 3.12 3.28
C LYS A 45 -17.47 4.32 3.04
N ASN A 46 -18.33 4.68 4.01
CA ASN A 46 -19.40 5.67 3.79
C ASN A 46 -19.32 6.89 4.72
N GLY A 47 -18.41 6.87 5.70
CA GLY A 47 -18.18 7.95 6.67
C GLY A 47 -19.21 8.06 7.79
N ARG A 48 -20.41 7.51 7.61
CA ARG A 48 -21.44 7.43 8.65
C ARG A 48 -22.43 6.31 8.43
N VAL A 49 -23.01 5.85 9.51
CA VAL A 49 -24.12 4.90 9.54
C VAL A 49 -25.22 5.40 10.48
N MET A 50 -26.43 4.89 10.33
CA MET A 50 -27.51 5.07 11.31
C MET A 50 -27.83 3.72 11.94
N PHE A 51 -27.85 3.69 13.28
CA PHE A 51 -28.41 2.61 14.08
C PHE A 51 -29.87 2.93 14.42
N PHE A 52 -30.81 2.08 14.02
CA PHE A 52 -32.24 2.33 14.20
C PHE A 52 -33.01 1.01 14.38
N LYS A 53 -34.30 1.11 14.68
CA LYS A 53 -35.20 -0.03 14.84
C LYS A 53 -36.23 -0.04 13.73
N ASP A 54 -36.37 -1.16 13.02
CA ASP A 54 -37.38 -1.37 11.98
C ASP A 54 -38.07 -2.71 12.22
N ASN A 55 -39.41 -2.73 12.25
CA ASN A 55 -40.23 -3.92 12.50
C ASN A 55 -39.81 -4.75 13.73
N GLY A 56 -39.37 -4.10 14.80
CA GLY A 56 -38.96 -4.77 16.03
C GLY A 56 -37.49 -5.16 16.09
N VAL A 57 -36.74 -5.06 14.98
CA VAL A 57 -35.35 -5.50 14.87
C VAL A 57 -34.41 -4.29 14.79
N PHE A 58 -33.24 -4.39 15.42
CA PHE A 58 -32.19 -3.37 15.31
C PHE A 58 -31.40 -3.55 14.01
N ILE A 59 -31.14 -2.44 13.33
CA ILE A 59 -30.46 -2.40 12.03
C ILE A 59 -29.40 -1.30 12.07
N THR A 60 -28.27 -1.53 11.40
CA THR A 60 -27.26 -0.50 11.13
C THR A 60 -26.98 -0.46 9.64
N LEU A 61 -27.11 0.71 9.01
CA LEU A 61 -26.88 0.89 7.57
C LEU A 61 -26.20 2.24 7.29
N PRO A 62 -25.46 2.37 6.16
CA PRO A 62 -25.02 3.66 5.65
C PRO A 62 -26.16 4.65 5.59
N ALA A 63 -25.89 5.88 6.00
CA ALA A 63 -26.87 6.94 6.10
C ALA A 63 -26.40 8.17 5.30
N PHE A 64 -27.27 8.73 4.47
CA PHE A 64 -26.97 9.89 3.65
C PHE A 64 -27.96 11.02 3.95
N GLY A 65 -27.46 12.12 4.50
CA GLY A 65 -28.25 13.31 4.80
C GLY A 65 -28.98 13.81 3.56
N THR A 66 -30.26 14.12 3.70
CA THR A 66 -31.14 14.51 2.60
C THR A 66 -32.16 15.54 3.07
N GLY A 67 -32.64 16.37 2.15
CA GLY A 67 -33.68 17.34 2.42
C GLY A 67 -33.21 18.52 3.28
N MET A 68 -33.89 18.74 4.41
CA MET A 68 -33.70 19.90 5.27
C MET A 68 -32.53 19.71 6.24
N TYR A 69 -31.89 20.83 6.57
CA TYR A 69 -30.82 20.93 7.55
C TYR A 69 -31.29 21.84 8.69
N ASP A 70 -30.78 21.57 9.89
CA ASP A 70 -31.02 22.45 11.04
C ASP A 70 -30.12 23.69 11.01
N ILE A 71 -30.22 24.52 12.05
CA ILE A 71 -29.44 25.76 12.18
C ILE A 71 -27.92 25.53 12.28
N TYR A 72 -27.48 24.32 12.60
CA TYR A 72 -26.07 23.92 12.67
C TYR A 72 -25.60 23.26 11.38
N ASN A 73 -26.43 23.29 10.34
CA ASN A 73 -26.17 22.63 9.07
C ASN A 73 -26.03 21.10 9.20
N GLU A 74 -26.78 20.51 10.13
CA GLU A 74 -26.88 19.06 10.29
C GLU A 74 -28.16 18.53 9.62
N PRO A 75 -28.09 17.43 8.85
CA PRO A 75 -29.27 16.87 8.20
C PRO A 75 -30.35 16.46 9.21
N ILE A 76 -31.60 16.84 8.93
CA ILE A 76 -32.78 16.43 9.70
C ILE A 76 -33.26 15.05 9.25
N TYR A 77 -33.16 14.76 7.94
CA TYR A 77 -33.52 13.47 7.38
C TYR A 77 -32.29 12.76 6.81
N TYR A 78 -32.30 11.44 6.93
CA TYR A 78 -31.28 10.57 6.39
C TYR A 78 -31.91 9.48 5.53
N ASN A 79 -31.39 9.31 4.32
CA ASN A 79 -31.66 8.13 3.54
C ASN A 79 -30.73 7.00 3.97
N VAL A 80 -31.30 5.93 4.53
CA VAL A 80 -30.56 4.72 4.91
C VAL A 80 -30.64 3.69 3.78
N VAL A 81 -29.50 3.14 3.38
CA VAL A 81 -29.40 2.28 2.20
C VAL A 81 -28.70 0.97 2.55
N GLY A 82 -29.35 -0.15 2.22
CA GLY A 82 -28.80 -1.49 2.31
C GLY A 82 -29.14 -2.29 1.05
N ASN A 83 -28.73 -3.56 1.02
CA ASN A 83 -29.07 -4.43 -0.11
C ASN A 83 -30.60 -4.62 -0.18
N ASN A 84 -31.22 -4.15 -1.28
CA ASN A 84 -32.68 -4.13 -1.45
C ASN A 84 -33.45 -3.42 -0.32
N PHE A 85 -32.80 -2.51 0.40
CA PHE A 85 -33.41 -1.72 1.46
C PHE A 85 -33.08 -0.25 1.25
N ASN A 86 -34.10 0.61 1.21
CA ASN A 86 -33.93 2.05 1.08
C ASN A 86 -35.07 2.74 1.80
N LYS A 87 -34.76 3.63 2.74
CA LYS A 87 -35.77 4.32 3.55
C LYS A 87 -35.24 5.67 3.99
N THR A 88 -36.08 6.71 3.87
CA THR A 88 -35.79 8.00 4.49
C THR A 88 -36.35 8.00 5.91
N LEU A 89 -35.49 8.34 6.87
CA LEU A 89 -35.81 8.41 8.29
C LEU A 89 -35.51 9.81 8.82
N ASP A 90 -36.35 10.28 9.73
CA ASP A 90 -36.02 11.43 10.58
C ASP A 90 -34.85 11.06 11.50
N ARG A 91 -33.92 11.98 11.74
CA ARG A 91 -32.75 11.75 12.60
C ARG A 91 -33.16 11.26 13.99
N ASP A 92 -34.32 11.67 14.50
CA ASP A 92 -34.82 11.29 15.82
C ASP A 92 -35.33 9.84 15.89
N LYS A 93 -35.42 9.14 14.74
CA LYS A 93 -35.79 7.71 14.67
C LYS A 93 -34.60 6.76 14.84
N GLY A 94 -33.39 7.29 14.92
CA GLY A 94 -32.17 6.49 15.07
C GLY A 94 -31.04 7.26 15.71
N VAL A 95 -29.86 6.66 15.72
CA VAL A 95 -28.62 7.27 16.20
C VAL A 95 -27.63 7.28 15.04
N ILE A 96 -27.13 8.47 14.70
CA ILE A 96 -26.05 8.60 13.71
C ILE A 96 -24.72 8.28 14.38
N ILE A 97 -23.99 7.35 13.79
CA ILE A 97 -22.62 7.01 14.17
C ILE A 97 -21.71 7.52 13.05
N ARG A 98 -20.75 8.36 13.41
CA ARG A 98 -19.79 8.95 12.47
C ARG A 98 -18.46 8.22 12.54
N ASN A 99 -17.81 8.08 11.39
CA ASN A 99 -16.47 7.51 11.27
C ASN A 99 -15.42 8.46 11.86
N ASN A 100 -15.53 9.74 11.52
CA ASN A 100 -14.67 10.83 12.00
C ASN A 100 -15.50 12.12 12.17
N ALA A 101 -14.86 13.20 12.65
CA ALA A 101 -15.55 14.46 12.95
C ALA A 101 -16.28 15.07 11.74
N THR A 102 -15.76 14.86 10.53
CA THR A 102 -16.32 15.34 9.26
C THR A 102 -17.35 14.37 8.65
N ALA A 103 -17.58 13.21 9.27
CA ALA A 103 -18.42 12.13 8.75
C ALA A 103 -18.03 11.68 7.33
N THR A 104 -16.72 11.70 7.02
CA THR A 104 -16.15 11.27 5.74
C THR A 104 -15.61 9.85 5.82
N ASN A 105 -15.50 9.20 4.67
CA ASN A 105 -14.96 7.85 4.56
C ASN A 105 -13.43 7.86 4.76
N ASP A 106 -12.86 6.75 5.23
CA ASP A 106 -11.41 6.52 5.23
C ASP A 106 -10.96 5.80 3.94
N HIS A 107 -11.92 5.26 3.17
CA HIS A 107 -11.65 4.51 1.94
C HIS A 107 -10.74 5.26 0.96
N ASP A 108 -11.04 6.54 0.73
CA ASP A 108 -10.31 7.38 -0.23
C ASP A 108 -8.85 7.60 0.22
N ASP A 109 -8.63 7.83 1.52
CA ASP A 109 -7.28 7.96 2.09
C ASP A 109 -6.50 6.64 1.99
N LEU A 110 -7.14 5.52 2.32
CA LEU A 110 -6.53 4.19 2.22
C LEU A 110 -6.13 3.84 0.78
N LEU A 111 -6.97 4.20 -0.19
CA LEU A 111 -6.67 4.00 -1.61
C LEU A 111 -5.50 4.87 -2.05
N LEU A 112 -5.47 6.14 -1.64
CA LEU A 112 -4.35 7.05 -1.93
C LEU A 112 -3.01 6.53 -1.39
N PHE A 113 -2.98 6.01 -0.17
CA PHE A 113 -1.78 5.36 0.38
C PHE A 113 -1.37 4.13 -0.42
N ALA A 114 -2.35 3.31 -0.87
CA ALA A 114 -2.08 2.14 -1.70
C ALA A 114 -1.46 2.51 -3.05
N GLU A 115 -1.99 3.53 -3.73
CA GLU A 115 -1.44 4.05 -4.98
C GLU A 115 -0.02 4.58 -4.81
N ARG A 116 0.22 5.42 -3.80
CA ARG A 116 1.55 5.98 -3.53
C ARG A 116 2.60 4.91 -3.23
N ILE A 117 2.24 3.90 -2.44
CA ILE A 117 3.15 2.80 -2.11
C ILE A 117 3.39 1.92 -3.35
N ASN A 118 2.35 1.66 -4.16
CA ASN A 118 2.50 0.91 -5.40
C ASN A 118 3.45 1.62 -6.38
N ASP A 119 3.36 2.94 -6.52
CA ASP A 119 4.26 3.71 -7.38
C ASP A 119 5.73 3.58 -6.95
N VAL A 120 5.98 3.60 -5.64
CA VAL A 120 7.34 3.37 -5.10
C VAL A 120 7.79 1.95 -5.38
N GLU A 121 6.96 0.94 -5.13
CA GLU A 121 7.31 -0.48 -5.36
C GLU A 121 7.59 -0.78 -6.84
N GLN A 122 6.79 -0.24 -7.76
CA GLN A 122 7.05 -0.35 -9.20
C GLN A 122 8.36 0.34 -9.60
N THR A 123 8.65 1.50 -9.00
CA THR A 123 9.93 2.20 -9.23
C THR A 123 11.11 1.38 -8.72
N MET A 124 10.97 0.71 -7.57
CA MET A 124 11.98 -0.21 -7.05
C MET A 124 12.23 -1.38 -8.01
N ASP A 125 11.17 -1.99 -8.55
CA ASP A 125 11.31 -3.10 -9.51
C ASP A 125 12.07 -2.66 -10.78
N ILE A 126 11.78 -1.46 -11.29
CA ILE A 126 12.49 -0.89 -12.44
C ILE A 126 13.96 -0.62 -12.10
N ASN A 127 14.24 -0.01 -10.94
CA ASN A 127 15.62 0.29 -10.51
C ASN A 127 16.42 -1.00 -10.25
N LEU A 128 15.83 -2.01 -9.64
CA LEU A 128 16.46 -3.32 -9.45
C LEU A 128 16.77 -3.97 -10.81
N ASN A 129 15.84 -3.86 -11.77
CA ASN A 129 16.06 -4.40 -13.10
C ASN A 129 17.17 -3.66 -13.87
N SER A 130 17.36 -2.35 -13.65
CA SER A 130 18.42 -1.58 -14.29
C SER A 130 19.84 -1.92 -13.77
N GLN A 131 19.94 -2.59 -12.61
CA GLN A 131 21.21 -3.13 -12.10
C GLN A 131 21.71 -4.36 -12.85
N LYS A 132 20.90 -4.94 -13.75
CA LYS A 132 21.32 -6.08 -14.57
C LYS A 132 22.29 -5.58 -15.64
N THR A 133 23.57 -5.92 -15.50
CA THR A 133 24.63 -5.62 -16.49
C THR A 133 24.93 -6.86 -17.35
N PRO A 134 24.31 -7.02 -18.53
CA PRO A 134 24.54 -8.18 -19.38
C PRO A 134 25.91 -8.12 -20.07
N TYR A 135 26.52 -9.29 -20.25
CA TYR A 135 27.64 -9.48 -21.16
C TYR A 135 27.11 -9.63 -22.59
N VAL A 136 27.62 -8.82 -23.51
CA VAL A 136 27.37 -8.94 -24.95
C VAL A 136 28.65 -9.45 -25.61
N ILE A 137 28.61 -10.71 -26.05
CA ILE A 137 29.77 -11.35 -26.68
C ILE A 137 29.49 -11.49 -28.18
N LEU A 138 30.19 -10.70 -29.00
CA LEU A 138 30.13 -10.80 -30.45
C LEU A 138 31.16 -11.82 -30.93
N CYS A 139 30.71 -12.94 -31.48
CA CYS A 139 31.61 -14.00 -31.94
C CYS A 139 31.09 -14.67 -33.21
N ASP A 140 31.99 -15.28 -33.96
CA ASP A 140 31.64 -16.10 -35.11
C ASP A 140 30.92 -17.37 -34.64
N GLU A 141 30.09 -17.96 -35.50
CA GLU A 141 29.30 -19.15 -35.14
C GLU A 141 30.18 -20.33 -34.65
N LYS A 142 31.38 -20.46 -35.21
CA LYS A 142 32.37 -21.49 -34.83
C LYS A 142 32.90 -21.29 -33.39
N GLU A 143 32.85 -20.08 -32.86
CA GLU A 143 33.37 -19.74 -31.53
C GLU A 143 32.28 -19.73 -30.45
N ARG A 144 31.00 -19.82 -30.83
CA ARG A 144 29.85 -19.72 -29.92
C ARG A 144 29.89 -20.73 -28.78
N LEU A 145 30.29 -21.98 -29.05
CA LEU A 145 30.41 -23.01 -28.01
C LEU A 145 31.54 -22.70 -27.03
N THR A 146 32.66 -22.16 -27.54
CA THR A 146 33.81 -21.75 -26.72
C THR A 146 33.43 -20.66 -25.74
N PHE A 147 32.77 -19.58 -26.20
CA PHE A 147 32.34 -18.49 -25.30
C PHE A 147 31.28 -18.93 -24.29
N LYS A 148 30.36 -19.84 -24.66
CA LYS A 148 29.43 -20.46 -23.69
C LYS A 148 30.18 -21.23 -22.59
N ASN A 149 31.21 -21.99 -22.95
CA ASN A 149 32.03 -22.72 -21.99
C ASN A 149 32.83 -21.78 -21.08
N ILE A 150 33.34 -20.67 -21.62
CA ILE A 150 34.00 -19.62 -20.83
C ILE A 150 33.02 -19.03 -19.80
N LEU A 151 31.83 -18.60 -20.21
CA LEU A 151 30.81 -18.08 -19.28
C LEU A 151 30.41 -19.09 -18.20
N ASN A 152 30.27 -20.37 -18.56
CA ASN A 152 29.98 -21.43 -17.59
C ASN A 152 31.12 -21.62 -16.57
N GLN A 153 32.37 -21.47 -16.97
CA GLN A 153 33.52 -21.52 -16.04
C GLN A 153 33.55 -20.31 -15.11
N VAL A 154 33.22 -19.11 -15.61
CA VAL A 154 33.04 -17.90 -14.78
C VAL A 154 31.94 -18.13 -13.74
N GLN A 155 30.77 -18.64 -14.15
CA GLN A 155 29.66 -18.95 -13.24
C GLN A 155 29.99 -20.03 -12.20
N LYS A 156 30.96 -20.90 -12.49
CA LYS A 156 31.47 -21.94 -11.57
C LYS A 156 32.67 -21.48 -10.75
N PHE A 157 32.94 -20.17 -10.70
CA PHE A 157 34.02 -19.56 -9.90
C PHE A 157 35.40 -20.19 -10.15
N LYS A 158 35.71 -20.53 -11.42
CA LYS A 158 37.03 -21.10 -11.77
C LYS A 158 38.12 -20.01 -11.73
N TYR A 159 39.22 -20.30 -11.04
CA TYR A 159 40.36 -19.39 -10.88
C TYR A 159 41.08 -19.06 -12.21
N ALA A 160 41.14 -20.03 -13.13
CA ALA A 160 41.75 -19.86 -14.44
C ALA A 160 40.85 -20.45 -15.54
N ILE A 161 40.77 -19.75 -16.67
CA ILE A 161 40.05 -20.18 -17.87
C ILE A 161 41.09 -20.31 -18.99
N PHE A 162 41.28 -21.53 -19.49
CA PHE A 162 42.24 -21.81 -20.56
C PHE A 162 41.58 -21.65 -21.93
N GLY A 163 42.24 -20.93 -22.83
CA GLY A 163 41.80 -20.69 -24.21
C GLY A 163 42.87 -21.07 -25.23
N SER A 164 42.49 -21.14 -26.51
CA SER A 164 43.45 -21.35 -27.60
C SER A 164 44.22 -20.07 -27.91
N LYS A 165 45.44 -20.18 -28.47
CA LYS A 165 46.25 -19.02 -28.86
C LYS A 165 45.58 -18.07 -29.86
N GLY A 166 44.59 -18.56 -30.62
CA GLY A 166 43.84 -17.77 -31.60
C GLY A 166 42.56 -17.11 -31.07
N LEU A 167 42.18 -17.34 -29.80
CA LEU A 167 40.97 -16.79 -29.22
C LEU A 167 41.07 -15.26 -29.11
N LYS A 168 40.14 -14.55 -29.75
CA LYS A 168 40.05 -13.08 -29.67
C LYS A 168 39.14 -12.66 -28.52
N ILE A 169 39.72 -12.19 -27.42
CA ILE A 169 38.98 -11.78 -26.21
C ILE A 169 38.36 -10.38 -26.37
N ASN A 170 38.84 -9.61 -27.35
CA ASN A 170 38.51 -8.18 -27.54
C ASN A 170 37.05 -7.92 -27.96
N ASN A 171 36.26 -8.95 -28.26
CA ASN A 171 34.86 -8.83 -28.70
C ASN A 171 33.84 -9.06 -27.57
N ILE A 172 34.29 -9.02 -26.31
CA ILE A 172 33.42 -9.09 -25.14
C ILE A 172 33.16 -7.67 -24.68
N ASP A 173 31.96 -7.16 -24.98
CA ASP A 173 31.48 -5.88 -24.47
C ASP A 173 30.58 -6.11 -23.26
N VAL A 174 30.82 -5.36 -22.19
CA VAL A 174 29.88 -5.29 -21.07
C VAL A 174 28.96 -4.11 -21.33
N LEU A 175 27.65 -4.36 -21.39
CA LEU A 175 26.70 -3.26 -21.42
C LEU A 175 26.64 -2.66 -20.00
N GLN A 176 27.46 -1.64 -19.76
CA GLN A 176 27.43 -0.90 -18.50
C GLN A 176 26.17 -0.05 -18.44
N THR A 177 25.18 -0.53 -17.68
CA THR A 177 24.04 0.29 -17.29
C THR A 177 24.54 1.32 -16.27
N LYS A 178 24.58 2.60 -16.65
CA LYS A 178 24.98 3.71 -15.74
C LYS A 178 23.86 4.07 -14.76
N ALA A 179 23.12 3.08 -14.28
CA ALA A 179 21.96 3.29 -13.43
C ALA A 179 22.36 3.34 -11.96
N ASP A 180 22.03 4.42 -11.27
CA ASP A 180 22.27 4.53 -9.84
C ASP A 180 21.46 3.49 -9.05
N PHE A 181 22.06 2.95 -7.99
CA PHE A 181 21.37 2.07 -7.04
C PHE A 181 20.53 2.92 -6.08
N LEU A 182 19.21 2.89 -6.23
CA LEU A 182 18.28 3.76 -5.48
C LEU A 182 17.37 2.99 -4.52
N LEU A 183 17.53 1.66 -4.41
CA LEU A 183 16.61 0.83 -3.63
C LEU A 183 16.53 1.23 -2.16
N ASP A 184 17.66 1.60 -1.53
CA ASP A 184 17.68 2.01 -0.12
C ASP A 184 16.82 3.28 0.09
N LYS A 185 16.97 4.27 -0.78
CA LYS A 185 16.22 5.55 -0.71
C LYS A 185 14.73 5.35 -0.99
N LEU A 186 14.40 4.46 -1.92
CA LEU A 186 13.01 4.13 -2.25
C LEU A 186 12.35 3.34 -1.11
N GLN A 187 13.08 2.43 -0.48
CA GLN A 187 12.62 1.71 0.70
C GLN A 187 12.35 2.66 1.88
N ASP A 188 13.21 3.66 2.10
CA ASP A 188 12.98 4.71 3.11
C ASP A 188 11.70 5.51 2.81
N THR A 189 11.48 5.86 1.54
CA THR A 189 10.26 6.56 1.10
C THR A 189 9.01 5.72 1.36
N LYS A 190 9.05 4.44 1.00
CA LYS A 190 7.96 3.48 1.27
C LYS A 190 7.67 3.37 2.76
N ASN A 191 8.71 3.26 3.59
CA ASN A 191 8.58 3.20 5.04
C ASN A 191 7.94 4.49 5.59
N SER A 192 8.28 5.65 5.03
CA SER A 192 7.65 6.92 5.40
C SER A 192 6.14 6.91 5.15
N TYR A 193 5.69 6.48 3.96
CA TYR A 193 4.26 6.38 3.66
C TYR A 193 3.54 5.34 4.52
N MET A 194 4.17 4.19 4.79
CA MET A 194 3.60 3.20 5.69
C MET A 194 3.47 3.76 7.12
N ASN A 195 4.45 4.52 7.59
CA ASN A 195 4.40 5.13 8.90
C ASN A 195 3.35 6.24 9.01
N GLU A 196 3.19 7.04 7.97
CA GLU A 196 2.12 8.03 7.87
C GLU A 196 0.74 7.36 7.90
N LEU A 197 0.53 6.28 7.14
CA LEU A 197 -0.70 5.48 7.16
C LEU A 197 -0.99 4.92 8.57
N LEU A 198 0.00 4.31 9.23
CA LEU A 198 -0.19 3.76 10.57
C LEU A 198 -0.53 4.87 11.58
N THR A 199 0.09 6.04 11.46
CA THR A 199 -0.22 7.22 12.28
C THR A 199 -1.64 7.71 12.02
N PHE A 200 -2.06 7.81 10.76
CA PHE A 200 -3.44 8.14 10.36
C PHE A 200 -4.44 7.15 10.96
N LEU A 201 -4.11 5.86 10.97
CA LEU A 201 -4.91 4.81 11.58
C LEU A 201 -4.84 4.80 13.12
N GLY A 202 -4.01 5.62 13.76
CA GLY A 202 -3.82 5.61 15.21
C GLY A 202 -3.11 4.35 15.72
N ILE A 203 -2.40 3.63 14.85
CA ILE A 203 -1.64 2.43 15.18
C ILE A 203 -0.21 2.85 15.54
N ASN A 204 0.22 2.52 16.76
CA ASN A 204 1.57 2.84 17.22
C ASN A 204 2.63 2.18 16.34
N ASN A 205 3.49 2.99 15.73
CA ASN A 205 4.68 2.59 15.03
C ASN A 205 5.91 3.21 15.70
N SER A 206 6.45 2.53 16.70
CA SER A 206 7.71 2.98 17.31
C SER A 206 8.79 3.06 16.22
N ASN A 207 9.15 4.28 15.80
CA ASN A 207 10.21 4.60 14.85
C ASN A 207 11.57 4.18 15.43
N THR A 208 11.87 2.88 15.39
CA THR A 208 13.13 2.31 15.89
C THR A 208 14.35 2.89 15.15
N ASP A 209 14.20 3.31 13.89
CA ASP A 209 15.30 3.85 13.08
C ASP A 209 15.70 5.28 13.46
N LYS A 210 14.81 6.08 14.08
CA LYS A 210 15.14 7.43 14.55
C LYS A 210 15.86 7.43 15.89
N LYS A 211 15.70 6.38 16.71
CA LYS A 211 16.36 6.29 18.02
C LYS A 211 17.88 6.17 17.92
N GLU A 212 18.41 5.58 16.85
CA GLU A 212 19.86 5.51 16.66
C GLU A 212 20.47 6.79 16.06
N ARG A 213 19.72 7.54 15.24
CA ARG A 213 20.23 8.80 14.64
C ARG A 213 20.13 10.01 15.58
N LEU A 214 19.17 10.03 16.51
CA LEU A 214 18.98 11.15 17.44
C LEU A 214 20.01 11.22 18.57
N LEU A 215 20.74 10.12 18.85
CA LEU A 215 21.69 10.07 19.97
C LEU A 215 23.05 10.74 19.68
N VAL A 216 23.33 11.16 18.45
CA VAL A 216 24.65 11.72 18.08
C VAL A 216 24.64 13.25 18.00
N ASP A 217 23.54 13.86 17.56
CA ASP A 217 23.48 15.32 17.35
C ASP A 217 22.99 16.13 18.56
N GLU A 218 22.40 15.49 19.58
CA GLU A 218 21.93 16.17 20.80
C GLU A 218 22.99 16.26 21.93
N VAL A 219 24.15 15.62 21.81
CA VAL A 219 25.19 15.62 22.88
C VAL A 219 26.23 16.74 22.71
N ASN A 220 26.29 17.43 21.55
CA ASN A 220 27.28 18.48 21.29
C ASN A 220 26.72 19.91 21.17
N SER A 221 25.42 20.12 21.41
CA SER A 221 24.82 21.46 21.45
C SER A 221 24.25 21.76 22.83
N ASN A 222 25.14 22.05 23.79
CA ASN A 222 25.02 23.17 24.74
C ASN A 222 26.14 23.08 25.80
N ASN A 223 27.31 23.63 25.45
CA ASN A 223 28.03 24.57 26.30
C ASN A 223 27.68 25.98 25.81
#